data_AF-A0A1S2KBF2-F1
#
_entry.id   AF-A0A1S2KBF2-F1
#
_cell.length_a   1.000
_cell.length_b   1.000
_cell.length_c   1.000
_cell.angle_alpha   90.00
_cell.angle_beta   90.00
_cell.angle_gamma   90.00
#
_symmetry.space_group_name_H-M   'P 1'
#
loop_
_entity.id
_entity.type
_entity.pdbx_description
1 polymer ?
#
loop_
_entity_poly.entity_id
_entity_poly.type
_entity_poly.pdbx_seq_one_letter_code
_entity_poly.pdbx_strand_id
1 'polypeptide(L)' 'MTASAEPLPTVPRTVTGLSWDVYHGRACVWCEVLLMEPGARPVARVEEYAGVHDLSTTVWGCAPCCQARGVGEAP' A
#
# COMPACT_ATOMS: atom_id res chain seq x y z
N MET A 1 -5.10 -14.63 -26.99
CA MET A 1 -4.53 -15.05 -25.70
C MET A 1 -4.88 -13.97 -24.70
N THR A 2 -5.93 -14.19 -23.91
CA THR A 2 -6.40 -13.23 -22.91
C THR A 2 -5.37 -13.21 -21.78
N ALA A 3 -4.66 -12.10 -21.62
CA ALA A 3 -3.81 -11.93 -20.44
C ALA A 3 -4.73 -11.95 -19.22
N SER A 4 -4.67 -13.03 -18.43
CA SER A 4 -5.23 -13.00 -17.07
C SER A 4 -4.55 -11.84 -16.35
N ALA A 5 -5.30 -10.78 -16.07
CA ALA A 5 -4.88 -9.78 -15.11
C ALA A 5 -4.89 -10.47 -13.74
N GLU A 6 -3.79 -11.15 -13.39
CA GLU A 6 -3.57 -11.56 -12.02
C GLU A 6 -3.72 -10.30 -11.14
N PRO A 7 -4.66 -10.29 -10.18
CA PRO A 7 -4.87 -9.10 -9.36
C PRO A 7 -3.55 -8.80 -8.65
N LEU A 8 -3.14 -7.54 -8.75
CA LEU A 8 -1.95 -7.00 -8.08
C LEU A 8 -1.85 -7.56 -6.65
N PRO A 9 -0.65 -7.93 -6.18
CA PRO A 9 -0.50 -8.57 -4.88
C PRO A 9 -1.24 -7.77 -3.81
N THR A 10 -2.17 -8.46 -3.14
CA THR A 10 -3.18 -7.89 -2.26
C THR A 10 -2.48 -7.07 -1.17
N VAL A 11 -2.61 -5.75 -1.24
CA VAL A 11 -2.35 -4.90 -0.08
C VAL A 11 -3.09 -5.51 1.12
N PRO A 12 -2.47 -5.64 2.31
CA PRO A 12 -3.14 -6.22 3.46
C PRO A 12 -4.50 -5.54 3.68
N ARG A 13 -5.55 -6.36 3.83
CA ARG A 13 -6.93 -5.86 3.94
C ARG A 13 -7.29 -5.34 5.32
N THR A 14 -6.45 -5.58 6.31
CA THR A 14 -6.66 -5.20 7.72
C THR A 14 -5.39 -4.57 8.26
N VAL A 15 -5.52 -3.65 9.22
CA VAL A 15 -4.36 -2.95 9.79
C VAL A 15 -3.56 -3.85 10.72
N THR A 16 -4.17 -4.89 11.29
CA THR A 16 -3.47 -5.92 12.09
C THR A 16 -2.39 -6.66 11.31
N GLY A 17 -2.45 -6.68 9.98
CA GLY A 17 -1.42 -7.26 9.11
C GLY A 17 -0.31 -6.29 8.71
N LEU A 18 -0.33 -5.04 9.17
CA LEU A 18 0.68 -4.03 8.83
C LEU A 18 1.74 -3.94 9.92
N SER A 19 3.01 -3.78 9.52
CA SER A 19 4.03 -3.31 10.44
C SER A 19 3.76 -1.85 10.82
N TRP A 20 4.31 -1.43 11.96
CA TRP A 20 4.13 -0.08 12.49
C TRP A 20 4.50 1.00 11.47
N ASP A 21 5.64 0.84 10.79
CA ASP A 21 6.09 1.81 9.78
C ASP A 21 5.19 1.84 8.55
N VAL A 22 4.63 0.71 8.13
CA VAL A 22 3.67 0.68 7.02
C VAL A 22 2.35 1.35 7.42
N TYR A 23 1.83 1.06 8.62
CA TYR A 23 0.61 1.67 9.15
C TYR A 23 0.72 3.20 9.23
N HIS A 24 1.90 3.72 9.60
CA HIS A 24 2.18 5.16 9.65
C HIS A 24 2.65 5.77 8.33
N GLY A 25 2.62 5.03 7.22
CA GLY A 25 3.03 5.52 5.90
C GLY A 25 4.52 5.85 5.77
N ARG A 26 5.36 5.30 6.65
CA ARG A 26 6.82 5.48 6.66
C ARG A 26 7.55 4.45 5.82
N ALA A 27 6.95 3.28 5.61
CA ALA A 27 7.55 2.19 4.85
C ALA A 27 6.66 1.74 3.69
N CYS A 28 7.30 1.20 2.65
CA CYS A 28 6.63 0.59 1.53
C CYS A 28 5.81 -0.63 2.00
N VAL A 29 4.54 -0.71 1.64
CA VAL A 29 3.65 -1.81 2.04
C VAL A 29 4.08 -3.20 1.52
N TRP A 30 4.94 -3.25 0.49
CA TRP A 30 5.37 -4.52 -0.10
C TRP A 30 6.78 -4.96 0.29
N CYS A 31 7.70 -4.04 0.50
CA CYS A 31 9.10 -4.38 0.80
C CYS A 31 9.57 -3.87 2.16
N GLU A 32 8.71 -3.15 2.91
CA GLU A 32 8.97 -2.58 4.23
C GLU A 32 10.21 -1.67 4.33
N VAL A 33 10.79 -1.28 3.19
CA VAL A 33 11.85 -0.27 3.14
C VAL A 33 11.25 1.10 3.42
N LEU A 34 11.95 1.88 4.25
CA LEU A 34 11.57 3.25 4.58
C LEU A 34 11.50 4.13 3.33
N LEU A 35 10.42 4.90 3.24
CA LEU A 35 10.12 5.84 2.17
C LEU A 35 10.85 7.17 2.44
N MET A 36 12.18 7.11 2.43
CA MET A 36 13.05 8.26 2.72
C MET A 36 13.14 9.24 1.53
N GLU A 37 12.87 8.76 0.32
CA GLU A 37 13.00 9.53 -0.92
C GLU A 37 11.63 9.96 -1.48
N PRO A 38 11.56 11.12 -2.17
CA PRO A 38 10.37 11.51 -2.94
C PRO A 38 9.99 10.46 -3.97
N GLY A 39 8.69 10.28 -4.22
CA GLY A 39 8.19 9.30 -5.22
C GLY A 39 7.44 8.11 -4.61
N ALA A 40 7.27 8.09 -3.29
CA ALA A 40 6.26 7.24 -2.66
C ALA A 40 4.86 7.61 -3.17
N ARG A 41 4.01 6.61 -3.39
CA ARG A 41 2.64 6.81 -3.89
C ARG A 41 1.63 6.12 -2.99
N PRO A 42 0.43 6.69 -2.80
CA PRO A 42 -0.64 5.99 -2.10
C PRO A 42 -1.12 4.84 -2.98
N VAL A 43 -1.29 3.66 -2.41
CA VAL A 43 -1.62 2.45 -3.18
C VAL A 43 -2.99 1.88 -2.83
N ALA A 44 -3.42 2.04 -1.58
CA ALA A 44 -4.74 1.66 -1.12
C ALA A 44 -5.05 2.31 0.24
N ARG A 45 -6.32 2.29 0.62
CA ARG A 45 -6.79 2.54 1.98
C ARG A 45 -7.14 1.21 2.62
N VAL A 46 -6.58 0.95 3.79
CA VAL A 46 -6.91 -0.20 4.63
C VAL A 46 -7.92 0.27 5.65
N GLU A 47 -9.13 -0.30 5.63
CA GLU A 47 -10.22 0.10 6.51
C GLU A 47 -10.24 -0.76 7.77
N GLU A 48 -10.31 -0.13 8.93
CA GLU A 48 -10.49 -0.83 10.20
C GLU A 48 -11.19 0.07 11.23
N TYR A 49 -12.00 -0.53 12.09
CA TYR A 49 -12.79 0.18 13.10
C TYR A 49 -12.69 -0.51 14.46
N ALA A 50 -12.49 0.27 15.51
CA ALA A 50 -12.58 -0.17 16.91
C ALA A 50 -13.79 0.47 17.57
N GLY A 51 -14.94 -0.20 17.46
CA GLY A 51 -16.23 0.39 17.85
C GLY A 51 -16.57 1.58 16.97
N VAL A 52 -16.63 2.79 17.54
CA VAL A 52 -16.89 4.05 16.81
C VAL A 52 -15.62 4.72 16.28
N HIS A 53 -14.44 4.20 16.62
CA HIS A 53 -13.17 4.78 16.23
C HIS A 53 -12.73 4.26 14.86
N ASP A 54 -12.48 5.15 13.90
CA ASP A 54 -11.88 4.85 12.61
C ASP A 54 -10.35 4.72 12.76
N LEU A 55 -9.83 3.54 12.49
CA LEU A 55 -8.40 3.20 12.49
C LEU A 55 -7.87 3.01 11.06
N SER A 56 -8.65 3.40 10.05
CA SER A 56 -8.25 3.26 8.66
C SER A 56 -6.99 4.05 8.36
N THR A 57 -6.12 3.48 7.53
CA THR A 57 -4.89 4.15 7.09
C THR A 57 -4.69 4.03 5.59
N THR A 58 -4.07 5.04 5.00
CA THR A 58 -3.59 4.97 3.62
C THR A 58 -2.19 4.38 3.64
N VAL A 59 -2.00 3.27 2.93
CA VAL A 59 -0.68 2.66 2.77
C VAL A 59 0.00 3.15 1.50
N TRP A 60 1.33 3.14 1.53
CA TRP A 60 2.17 3.73 0.49
C TRP A 60 3.13 2.70 -0.10
N GLY A 61 3.48 2.89 -1.36
CA GLY A 61 4.46 2.07 -2.07
C GLY A 61 5.65 2.91 -2.54
N CYS A 62 6.85 2.35 -2.48
CA CYS A 62 8.03 2.97 -3.08
C CYS A 62 7.97 2.91 -4.61
N ALA A 63 8.65 3.84 -5.30
CA ALA A 63 8.62 3.92 -6.76
C ALA A 63 8.93 2.59 -7.49
N PRO A 64 9.97 1.80 -7.11
CA PRO A 64 10.23 0.51 -7.75
C PRO A 64 9.09 -0.49 -7.59
N CYS A 65 8.48 -0.57 -6.40
CA CYS A 65 7.38 -1.49 -6.16
C CYS A 65 6.10 -1.05 -6.89
N CYS A 66 5.83 0.25 -6.93
CA CYS A 66 4.72 0.82 -7.69
C CYS A 66 4.89 0.55 -9.20
N GLN A 67 6.09 0.76 -9.76
CA GLN A 67 6.36 0.49 -11.18
C GLN A 67 6.21 -1.01 -11.51
N ALA A 68 6.78 -1.90 -10.69
CA ALA A 68 6.67 -3.34 -10.88
C ALA A 68 5.22 -3.85 -10.81
N ARG A 69 4.34 -3.11 -10.14
CA ARG A 69 2.93 -3.43 -9.95
C ARG A 69 2.00 -2.56 -10.80
N GLY A 70 2.52 -1.75 -11.71
CA GLY A 70 1.70 -0.86 -12.55
C GLY A 70 0.82 0.09 -11.73
N VAL A 71 1.21 0.44 -10.50
CA VAL A 71 0.46 1.37 -9.65
C VAL A 71 0.72 2.78 -10.14
N GLY A 72 -0.11 3.16 -11.11
CA GLY A 72 -0.28 4.46 -11.73
C GLY A 72 0.74 4.80 -12.82
N GLU A 73 0.27 5.21 -13.97
CA GLU A 73 0.51 6.59 -14.40
C GLU A 73 -0.83 7.27 -14.11
N ALA A 74 -0.85 8.37 -13.37
CA ALA A 74 -2.07 9.20 -13.41
C ALA A 74 -2.13 9.76 -14.85
N PRO A 75 -3.31 9.86 -15.49
CA PRO A 75 -3.43 10.54 -16.77
C PRO A 75 -2.95 12.00 -16.69
#